data_AF-A0A7X9DQK8-F1
#
_entry.id   AF-A0A7X9DQK8-F1
#
_cell.length_a   1.000
_cell.length_b   1.000
_cell.length_c   1.000
_cell.angle_alpha   90.00
_cell.angle_beta   90.00
_cell.angle_gamma   90.00
#
_symmetry.space_group_name_H-M   'P 1'
#
loop_
_entity.id
_entity.type
_entity.pdbx_description
1 polymer ?
#
loop_
_entity_poly.entity_id
_entity_poly.type
_entity_poly.pdbx_seq_one_letter_code
_entity_poly.pdbx_strand_id
1 'polypeptide(L)'
;MNLPALSSYGKINIILLVFLTALLGYSAVFPPEADTHPIPCIHQQINGQPCPTCGLSRSFSSMIRFDFFRAEQWNPFGPRLFLFFFVQWVFRIVFLILAFRFRNYEKTIIIPDIILSAGIFLYAYLPLIRTLFRF
;
A
#
# COMPACT_ATOMS: atom_id res chain seq x y z
N MET A 1 -24.36 18.43 17.92
CA MET A 1 -23.36 17.45 18.40
C MET A 1 -22.00 17.96 17.93
N ASN A 2 -21.23 18.63 18.79
CA ASN A 2 -19.95 19.22 18.40
C ASN A 2 -18.95 18.07 18.20
N LEU A 3 -18.59 17.77 16.95
CA LEU A 3 -17.49 16.85 16.69
C LEU A 3 -16.23 17.42 17.36
N PRO A 4 -15.55 16.67 18.23
CA PRO A 4 -14.33 17.15 18.84
C PRO A 4 -13.30 17.43 17.74
N ALA A 5 -12.68 18.61 17.77
CA ALA A 5 -11.71 19.03 16.76
C ALA A 5 -10.61 17.97 16.59
N LEU A 6 -10.51 17.36 15.41
CA LEU A 6 -9.57 16.28 15.13
C LEU A 6 -8.12 16.77 15.29
N SER A 7 -7.29 16.01 16.01
CA SER A 7 -5.87 16.32 16.16
C SER A 7 -5.13 16.21 14.82
N SER A 8 -3.95 16.82 14.72
CA SER A 8 -3.14 16.76 13.49
C SER A 8 -2.81 15.32 13.08
N TYR A 9 -2.51 14.44 14.04
CA TYR A 9 -2.26 13.02 13.78
C TYR A 9 -3.49 12.30 13.22
N GLY A 10 -4.68 12.56 13.77
CA GLY A 10 -5.93 11.98 13.28
C GLY A 10 -6.22 12.42 11.85
N LYS A 11 -5.97 13.70 11.51
CA LYS A 11 -6.13 14.22 10.14
C LYS A 11 -5.21 13.50 9.16
N ILE A 12 -3.93 13.32 9.53
CA ILE A 12 -2.95 12.59 8.71
C ILE A 12 -3.41 11.15 8.48
N ASN A 13 -3.85 10.44 9.52
CA ASN A 13 -4.31 9.07 9.40
C ASN A 13 -5.53 8.94 8.47
N ILE A 14 -6.47 9.90 8.52
CA ILE A 14 -7.61 9.93 7.60
C ILE A 14 -7.17 10.16 6.15
N ILE A 15 -6.27 11.11 5.90
CA ILE A 15 -5.75 11.36 4.54
C ILE A 15 -5.09 10.10 3.99
N LEU A 16 -4.22 9.46 4.79
CA LEU A 16 -3.56 8.22 4.39
C LEU A 16 -4.56 7.08 4.18
N LEU A 17 -5.57 6.95 5.03
CA LEU A 17 -6.61 5.94 4.90
C LEU A 17 -7.40 6.11 3.59
N VAL A 18 -7.77 7.34 3.24
CA VAL A 18 -8.47 7.65 1.98
C VAL A 18 -7.61 7.28 0.78
N PHE A 19 -6.34 7.69 0.78
CA PHE A 19 -5.39 7.34 -0.29
C PHE A 19 -5.23 5.81 -0.45
N LEU A 20 -5.01 5.09 0.65
CA LEU A 20 -4.86 3.63 0.65
C LEU A 20 -6.14 2.93 0.19
N THR A 21 -7.31 3.43 0.61
CA THR A 21 -8.61 2.91 0.16
C THR A 21 -8.77 3.10 -1.34
N ALA A 22 -8.38 4.26 -1.89
CA ALA A 22 -8.44 4.50 -3.33
C ALA A 22 -7.51 3.54 -4.11
N LEU A 23 -6.31 3.26 -3.59
CA LEU A 23 -5.36 2.32 -4.20
C LEU A 23 -5.90 0.88 -4.19
N LEU A 24 -6.43 0.41 -3.06
CA LEU A 24 -7.04 -0.93 -2.97
C LEU A 24 -8.32 -1.02 -3.81
N GLY A 25 -9.13 0.04 -3.82
CA GLY A 25 -10.35 0.16 -4.62
C GLY A 25 -10.04 0.13 -6.12
N TYR A 26 -9.00 0.83 -6.58
CA TYR A 26 -8.51 0.72 -7.95
C TYR A 26 -8.19 -0.74 -8.31
N SER A 27 -7.44 -1.43 -7.45
CA SER A 27 -7.07 -2.83 -7.68
C SER A 27 -8.29 -3.78 -7.69
N ALA A 28 -9.35 -3.44 -6.95
CA ALA A 28 -10.61 -4.17 -6.97
C ALA A 28 -11.39 -3.94 -8.28
N VAL A 29 -11.45 -2.69 -8.76
CA VAL A 29 -12.23 -2.31 -9.94
C VAL A 29 -11.59 -2.81 -11.24
N PHE A 30 -10.27 -2.73 -11.38
CA PHE A 30 -9.57 -3.10 -12.61
C PHE A 30 -9.10 -4.56 -12.57
N PRO A 31 -9.62 -5.45 -13.44
CA PRO A 31 -9.25 -6.86 -13.44
C PRO A 31 -7.87 -7.12 -14.07
N PRO A 32 -7.17 -8.21 -13.66
CA PRO A 32 -5.77 -8.46 -14.07
C PRO A 32 -5.58 -8.81 -15.55
N GLU A 33 -6.60 -9.43 -16.14
CA GLU A 33 -6.61 -10.00 -17.49
C GLU A 33 -6.87 -8.99 -18.59
N ALA A 34 -7.45 -7.87 -18.24
CA ALA A 34 -7.89 -6.94 -19.23
C ALA A 34 -6.68 -6.13 -19.74
N ASP A 35 -6.55 -6.03 -21.06
CA ASP A 35 -5.74 -4.97 -21.70
C ASP A 35 -6.22 -3.55 -21.32
N THR A 36 -7.28 -3.48 -20.51
CA THR A 36 -7.92 -2.30 -19.95
C THR A 36 -7.25 -1.76 -18.69
N HIS A 37 -6.08 -2.26 -18.25
CA HIS A 37 -5.31 -1.53 -17.24
C HIS A 37 -4.90 -0.18 -17.86
N PRO A 38 -5.43 0.96 -17.36
CA PRO A 38 -5.31 2.25 -18.06
C PRO A 38 -3.87 2.80 -18.05
N ILE A 39 -2.98 2.22 -17.25
CA ILE A 39 -1.62 2.72 -17.05
C ILE A 39 -0.64 1.65 -17.54
N PRO A 40 -0.16 1.75 -18.80
CA PRO A 40 0.87 0.86 -19.30
C PRO A 40 2.23 1.12 -18.62
N CYS A 41 3.11 0.12 -18.64
CA CYS A 41 4.48 0.27 -18.15
C CYS A 41 5.29 1.11 -19.17
N ILE A 42 5.40 2.42 -18.96
CA ILE A 42 6.12 3.34 -19.87
C ILE A 42 7.57 2.90 -20.11
N HIS A 43 8.25 2.40 -19.07
CA HIS A 43 9.63 1.89 -19.20
C HIS A 43 9.73 0.73 -20.20
N GLN A 44 8.78 -0.20 -20.18
CA GLN A 44 8.76 -1.32 -21.13
C GLN A 44 8.43 -0.85 -22.54
N GLN A 45 7.56 0.17 -22.69
CA GLN A 45 7.24 0.75 -24.00
C GLN A 45 8.46 1.42 -24.65
N ILE A 46 9.29 2.10 -23.86
CA ILE A 46 10.45 2.85 -24.36
C ILE A 46 11.67 1.93 -24.53
N ASN A 47 11.96 1.08 -23.54
CA ASN A 47 13.21 0.30 -23.49
C ASN A 47 13.07 -1.14 -23.99
N GLY A 48 11.84 -1.60 -24.27
CA GLY A 48 11.55 -2.98 -24.69
C GLY A 48 11.76 -4.05 -23.60
N GLN A 49 12.34 -3.70 -22.46
CA GLN A 49 12.62 -4.62 -21.35
C GLN A 49 11.70 -4.36 -20.14
N PRO A 50 11.19 -5.44 -19.50
CA PRO A 50 10.40 -5.31 -18.29
C PRO A 50 11.27 -4.78 -17.14
N CYS A 51 10.83 -3.70 -16.48
CA CYS A 51 11.48 -3.24 -15.25
C CYS A 51 10.97 -4.03 -14.03
N PRO A 52 11.68 -4.01 -12.89
CA PRO A 52 11.28 -4.74 -11.67
C PRO A 52 9.88 -4.42 -11.15
N THR A 53 9.30 -3.29 -11.57
CA THR A 53 7.97 -2.81 -11.16
C THR A 53 6.88 -3.02 -12.22
N CYS A 54 7.20 -3.51 -13.43
CA CYS A 54 6.16 -3.83 -14.41
C CYS A 54 5.27 -4.97 -13.87
N GLY A 55 3.97 -4.89 -14.14
CA GLY A 55 2.98 -5.88 -13.67
C GLY A 55 2.51 -5.70 -12.23
N LEU A 56 3.01 -4.72 -11.46
CA LEU A 56 2.57 -4.51 -10.07
C LEU A 56 1.06 -4.28 -9.95
N SER A 57 0.46 -3.45 -10.81
CA SER A 57 -0.99 -3.19 -10.78
C SER A 57 -1.81 -4.46 -11.02
N ARG A 58 -1.38 -5.31 -11.98
CA ARG A 58 -2.01 -6.60 -12.26
C ARG A 58 -1.85 -7.57 -11.08
N SER A 59 -0.67 -7.58 -10.48
CA SER A 59 -0.40 -8.37 -9.28
C SER A 59 -1.31 -7.96 -8.13
N PHE A 60 -1.51 -6.67 -7.87
CA PHE A 60 -2.40 -6.16 -6.83
C PHE A 60 -3.87 -6.53 -7.11
N SER A 61 -4.31 -6.42 -8.36
CA SER A 61 -5.64 -6.84 -8.78
C SER A 61 -5.87 -8.35 -8.57
N SER A 62 -4.86 -9.18 -8.81
CA SER A 62 -4.88 -10.62 -8.53
C SER A 62 -4.90 -10.90 -7.02
N MET A 63 -4.12 -10.16 -6.22
CA MET A 63 -4.12 -10.27 -4.75
C MET A 63 -5.49 -9.97 -4.15
N ILE A 64 -6.19 -8.91 -4.61
CA ILE A 64 -7.56 -8.59 -4.17
C ILE A 64 -8.54 -9.73 -4.46
N ARG A 65 -8.31 -10.50 -5.52
CA ARG A 65 -9.14 -11.63 -5.94
C ARG A 65 -8.71 -12.96 -5.33
N PHE A 66 -7.75 -12.93 -4.39
CA PHE A 66 -7.18 -14.12 -3.76
C PHE A 66 -6.49 -15.09 -4.75
N ASP A 67 -6.09 -14.60 -5.94
CA ASP A 67 -5.31 -15.35 -6.91
C ASP A 67 -3.81 -15.08 -6.70
N PHE A 68 -3.26 -15.70 -5.66
CA PHE A 68 -1.88 -15.48 -5.23
C PHE A 68 -0.86 -15.97 -6.26
N PHE A 69 -1.16 -17.10 -6.92
CA PHE A 69 -0.27 -17.69 -7.91
C PHE A 69 -0.08 -16.75 -9.09
N ARG A 70 -1.18 -16.22 -9.63
CA ARG A 70 -1.11 -15.26 -10.72
C ARG A 70 -0.56 -13.91 -10.30
N ALA A 71 -0.80 -13.49 -9.05
CA ALA A 71 -0.20 -12.28 -8.52
C ALA A 71 1.34 -12.35 -8.56
N GLU A 72 1.92 -13.48 -8.18
CA GLU A 72 3.37 -13.71 -8.24
C GLU A 72 3.89 -13.79 -9.68
N GLN A 73 3.14 -14.44 -10.58
CA GLN A 73 3.47 -14.47 -12.01
C GLN A 73 3.51 -13.08 -12.65
N TRP A 74 2.58 -12.19 -12.26
CA TRP A 74 2.57 -10.82 -12.77
C TRP A 74 3.74 -9.98 -12.25
N ASN A 75 4.06 -10.11 -10.97
CA ASN A 75 5.24 -9.48 -10.39
C ASN A 75 5.64 -10.21 -9.10
N PRO A 76 6.89 -10.70 -8.98
CA PRO A 76 7.33 -11.46 -7.81
C PRO A 76 7.39 -10.62 -6.51
N PHE A 77 7.52 -9.29 -6.62
CA PHE A 77 7.46 -8.38 -5.48
C PHE A 77 6.02 -7.96 -5.14
N GLY A 78 5.09 -8.13 -6.07
CA GLY A 78 3.72 -7.63 -5.98
C GLY A 78 2.96 -8.13 -4.74
N PRO A 79 2.92 -9.43 -4.44
CA PRO A 79 2.23 -9.93 -3.24
C PRO A 79 2.74 -9.28 -1.94
N ARG A 80 4.06 -9.12 -1.80
CA ARG A 80 4.67 -8.53 -0.61
C ARG A 80 4.36 -7.04 -0.48
N LEU A 81 4.43 -6.29 -1.58
CA LEU A 81 4.11 -4.86 -1.58
C LEU A 81 2.60 -4.63 -1.37
N PHE A 82 1.75 -5.48 -1.93
CA PHE A 82 0.31 -5.43 -1.68
C PHE A 82 0.02 -5.60 -0.19
N LEU A 83 0.63 -6.60 0.45
CA LEU A 83 0.49 -6.82 1.90
C LEU A 83 0.94 -5.61 2.71
N PHE A 84 2.01 -4.92 2.30
CA PHE A 84 2.38 -3.65 2.94
C PHE A 84 1.24 -2.64 2.88
N PHE A 85 0.68 -2.34 1.70
CA PHE A 85 -0.41 -1.37 1.58
C PHE A 85 -1.66 -1.80 2.36
N PHE A 86 -2.00 -3.09 2.33
CA PHE A 86 -3.14 -3.63 3.08
C PHE A 86 -2.93 -3.52 4.59
N VAL A 87 -1.75 -3.86 5.11
CA VAL A 87 -1.44 -3.72 6.54
C VAL A 87 -1.41 -2.25 6.95
N GLN A 88 -0.84 -1.37 6.13
CA GLN A 88 -0.89 0.08 6.38
C GLN A 88 -2.33 0.58 6.43
N TRP A 89 -3.22 0.09 5.55
CA TRP A 89 -4.64 0.45 5.55
C TRP A 89 -5.32 0.04 6.86
N VAL A 90 -5.11 -1.19 7.33
CA VAL A 90 -5.59 -1.66 8.63
C VAL A 90 -5.00 -0.82 9.79
N PHE A 91 -3.71 -0.50 9.74
CA PHE A 91 -3.05 0.31 10.76
C PHE A 91 -3.66 1.71 10.86
N ARG A 92 -3.98 2.38 9.74
CA ARG A 92 -4.65 3.69 9.78
C ARG A 92 -6.01 3.62 10.48
N ILE A 93 -6.77 2.54 10.29
CA ILE A 93 -8.04 2.33 11.01
C ILE A 93 -7.77 2.15 12.51
N VAL A 94 -6.86 1.25 12.87
CA VAL A 94 -6.54 0.93 14.27
C VAL A 94 -6.01 2.17 15.00
N PHE A 95 -5.03 2.86 14.44
CA PHE A 95 -4.43 4.03 15.07
C PHE A 95 -5.37 5.24 15.13
N LEU A 96 -6.29 5.38 14.16
CA LEU A 96 -7.35 6.38 14.23
C LEU A 96 -8.28 6.09 15.41
N ILE A 97 -8.73 4.83 15.58
CA ILE A 97 -9.56 4.40 16.71
C ILE A 97 -8.83 4.64 18.04
N LEU A 98 -7.55 4.26 18.13
CA LEU A 98 -6.73 4.47 19.33
C LEU A 98 -6.55 5.96 19.65
N ALA A 99 -6.30 6.81 18.65
CA ALA A 99 -6.18 8.25 18.84
C ALA A 99 -7.49 8.90 19.33
N PHE A 100 -8.64 8.43 18.84
CA PHE A 100 -9.93 8.86 19.35
C PHE A 100 -10.20 8.36 20.78
N ARG A 101 -9.86 7.11 21.09
CA ARG A 101 -10.13 6.48 22.39
C ARG A 101 -9.22 6.99 23.50
N PHE A 102 -7.93 7.18 23.19
CA PHE A 102 -6.87 7.53 24.15
C PHE A 102 -6.24 8.88 23.80
N ARG A 103 -7.09 9.89 23.58
CA ARG A 103 -6.69 11.23 23.15
C ARG A 103 -5.57 11.86 23.99
N ASN A 104 -5.60 11.65 25.31
CA ASN A 104 -4.59 12.21 26.22
C ASN A 104 -3.20 11.56 26.06
N TYR A 105 -3.11 10.41 25.39
CA TYR A 105 -1.88 9.62 25.18
C TYR A 105 -1.46 9.61 23.71
N GLU A 106 -1.94 10.54 22.89
CA GLU A 106 -1.67 10.62 21.45
C GLU A 106 -0.17 10.55 21.14
N LYS A 107 0.67 11.27 21.90
CA LYS A 107 2.14 11.26 21.72
C LYS A 107 2.75 9.88 21.92
N THR A 108 2.23 9.10 22.86
CA THR A 108 2.67 7.72 23.14
C THR A 108 2.25 6.75 22.03
N ILE A 109 1.17 7.05 21.30
CA ILE A 109 0.66 6.25 20.18
C ILE A 109 1.41 6.54 18.87
N ILE A 110 1.84 7.79 18.67
CA ILE A 110 2.55 8.21 17.45
C ILE A 110 3.86 7.44 17.26
N ILE A 111 4.66 7.27 18.33
CA ILE A 111 5.97 6.60 18.27
C ILE A 111 5.86 5.15 17.76
N PRO A 112 5.02 4.27 18.34
CA PRO A 112 4.89 2.90 17.84
C PRO A 112 4.30 2.85 16.42
N ASP A 113 3.39 3.74 16.03
CA ASP A 113 2.92 3.82 14.63
C ASP A 113 4.07 4.07 13.66
N ILE A 114 4.92 5.06 13.96
CA ILE A 114 6.10 5.37 13.13
C ILE A 114 7.05 4.18 13.06
N ILE A 115 7.40 3.59 14.21
CA ILE A 115 8.35 2.46 14.26
C ILE A 115 7.82 1.26 13.48
N LEU A 116 6.57 0.88 13.71
CA LEU A 116 5.95 -0.26 13.03
C LEU A 116 5.79 0.01 11.53
N SER A 117 5.30 1.19 11.15
CA SER A 117 5.13 1.55 9.75
C SER A 117 6.47 1.59 9.00
N ALA A 118 7.51 2.16 9.60
CA ALA A 118 8.86 2.19 9.03
C ALA A 118 9.47 0.78 8.94
N GLY A 119 9.32 -0.03 10.00
CA GLY A 119 9.81 -1.40 10.02
C GLY A 119 9.19 -2.27 8.94
N ILE A 120 7.86 -2.20 8.75
CA ILE A 120 7.15 -2.95 7.71
C ILE A 120 7.51 -2.41 6.32
N PHE A 121 7.65 -1.10 6.15
CA PHE A 121 8.12 -0.52 4.89
C PHE A 121 9.49 -1.08 4.50
N LEU A 122 10.47 -1.01 5.41
CA LEU A 122 11.81 -1.54 5.17
C LEU A 122 11.74 -3.03 4.84
N TYR A 123 11.01 -3.81 5.64
CA TYR A 123 10.84 -5.24 5.38
C TYR A 123 10.23 -5.51 4.00
N ALA A 124 9.16 -4.82 3.62
CA ALA A 124 8.45 -5.08 2.36
C ALA A 124 9.24 -4.65 1.12
N TYR A 125 9.91 -3.50 1.17
CA TYR A 125 10.58 -2.89 0.02
C TYR A 125 12.04 -3.32 -0.16
N LEU A 126 12.69 -3.88 0.87
CA LEU A 126 14.11 -4.25 0.79
C LEU A 126 14.48 -5.17 -0.40
N PRO A 127 13.69 -6.22 -0.77
CA PRO A 127 14.01 -7.05 -1.93
C PRO A 127 13.94 -6.28 -3.25
N LEU A 128 12.94 -5.41 -3.40
CA LEU A 128 12.78 -4.58 -4.59
C LEU A 128 13.95 -3.60 -4.69
N ILE A 129 14.28 -2.91 -3.60
CA ILE A 129 15.40 -1.96 -3.51
C ILE A 129 16.71 -2.65 -3.88
N ARG A 130 17.01 -3.81 -3.30
CA ARG A 130 18.21 -4.59 -3.63
C ARG A 130 18.29 -4.99 -5.09
N THR A 131 17.15 -5.25 -5.73
CA THR A 131 17.10 -5.59 -7.15
C THR A 131 17.35 -4.35 -8.00
N LEU A 132 16.76 -3.22 -7.64
CA LEU A 132 16.94 -1.95 -8.36
C LEU A 132 18.41 -1.48 -8.37
N PHE A 133 19.11 -1.60 -7.24
CA PHE A 133 20.53 -1.21 -7.13
C PHE A 133 21.53 -2.24 -7.69
N ARG A 134 21.04 -3.37 -8.23
CA ARG A 134 21.86 -4.37 -8.92
C ARG A 134 21.81 -4.25 -10.45
N PHE A 135 20.92 -3.42 -10.99
CA PHE A 135 20.91 -2.98 -12.38
C PHE A 135 21.80 -1.75 -12.56
#